data_AF-A0A1I7V100-F1
#
_entry.id   AF-A0A1I7V100-F1
#
_cell.length_a   1.000
_cell.length_b   1.000
_cell.length_c   1.000
_cell.angle_alpha   90.00
_cell.angle_beta   90.00
_cell.angle_gamma   90.00
#
_symmetry.space_group_name_H-M   'P 1'
#
loop_
_entity.id
_entity.type
_entity.pdbx_description
1 polymer ?
#
loop_
_entity_poly.entity_id
_entity_poly.type
_entity_poly.pdbx_seq_one_letter_code
_entity_poly.pdbx_strand_id
1 'polypeptide(L)' 'MGSPITRKAIIGGHCVDSGVNLGRPINHLIHNYVSVGGANHGAIMCARQPFVNGICSLTHGLDCRSKFLQEINAQ' A
#
# COMPACT_ATOMS: atom_id res chain seq x y z
N MET A 1 -6.62 5.32 0.58
CA MET A 1 -5.55 4.61 -0.16
C MET A 1 -4.36 5.46 -0.58
N GLY A 2 -4.43 6.80 -0.55
CA GLY A 2 -3.31 7.64 -1.00
C GLY A 2 -1.97 7.35 -0.31
N SER A 3 -1.97 7.24 1.02
CA SER A 3 -0.72 7.03 1.79
C SER A 3 0.10 5.79 1.39
N PRO A 4 -0.45 4.56 1.42
CA PRO A 4 0.35 3.39 1.09
C PRO A 4 0.76 3.36 -0.39
N ILE A 5 -0.01 3.99 -1.30
CA ILE A 5 0.38 4.17 -2.70
C ILE A 5 1.60 5.09 -2.82
N THR A 6 1.58 6.24 -2.14
CA THR A 6 2.74 7.15 -2.14
C THR A 6 3.96 6.48 -1.51
N ARG A 7 3.80 5.76 -0.38
CA ARG A 7 4.90 4.98 0.21
C ARG A 7 5.50 3.99 -0.78
N LYS A 8 4.66 3.25 -1.54
CA LYS A 8 5.15 2.34 -2.60
C LYS A 8 5.95 3.08 -3.66
N ALA A 9 5.52 4.26 -4.09
CA ALA A 9 6.26 5.07 -5.06
C ALA A 9 7.61 5.58 -4.51
N ILE A 10 7.68 5.89 -3.21
CA ILE A 10 8.92 6.31 -2.53
C ILE A 10 9.91 5.15 -2.42
N ILE A 11 9.40 3.98 -2.07
CA ILE A 11 10.15 2.73 -1.91
C ILE A 11 10.62 2.16 -3.25
N GLY A 12 9.83 2.33 -4.32
CA GLY A 12 10.11 1.74 -5.62
C GLY A 12 9.88 0.21 -5.66
N GLY A 13 10.67 -0.48 -6.47
CA GLY A 13 10.53 -1.92 -6.72
C GLY A 13 9.38 -2.26 -7.67
N HIS A 14 8.88 -3.50 -7.59
CA HIS A 14 7.83 -3.99 -8.49
C HIS A 14 6.43 -3.80 -7.90
N CYS A 15 5.47 -3.38 -8.72
CA CYS A 15 4.06 -3.36 -8.33
C CYS A 15 3.53 -4.79 -8.10
N VAL A 16 2.83 -5.00 -6.98
CA VAL A 16 2.33 -6.34 -6.58
C VAL A 16 1.28 -6.90 -7.54
N ASP A 17 0.50 -6.04 -8.17
CA ASP A 17 -0.60 -6.38 -9.08
C ASP A 17 -0.14 -6.61 -10.51
N SER A 18 0.68 -5.69 -11.04
CA SER A 18 1.04 -5.61 -12.46
C SER A 18 2.49 -6.02 -12.76
N GLY A 19 3.34 -6.14 -11.73
CA GLY A 19 4.78 -6.41 -11.88
C GLY A 19 5.59 -5.25 -12.45
N VAL A 20 4.95 -4.12 -12.74
CA VAL A 20 5.58 -2.91 -13.29
C VAL A 20 6.71 -2.46 -12.36
N ASN A 21 7.89 -2.25 -12.93
CA ASN A 21 9.06 -1.80 -12.19
C ASN A 21 9.01 -0.27 -12.01
N LEU A 22 8.88 0.19 -10.77
CA LEU A 22 8.90 1.60 -10.38
C LEU A 22 10.34 2.15 -10.27
N GLY A 23 11.35 1.30 -10.39
CA GLY A 23 12.75 1.67 -10.26
C GLY A 23 13.27 1.59 -8.82
N ARG A 24 14.38 2.28 -8.57
CA ARG A 24 15.06 2.28 -7.27
C ARG A 24 14.34 3.18 -6.25
N PRO A 25 14.50 2.92 -4.94
CA PRO A 25 13.96 3.79 -3.89
C PRO A 25 14.47 5.23 -4.01
N ILE A 26 13.55 6.18 -3.86
CA ILE A 26 13.82 7.63 -3.85
C ILE A 26 13.74 8.22 -2.44
N ASN A 27 13.66 7.39 -1.40
CA ASN A 27 13.65 7.81 0.01
C ASN A 27 14.81 8.74 0.38
N HIS A 28 15.98 8.62 -0.28
CA HIS A 28 17.12 9.53 -0.10
C HIS A 28 16.87 10.97 -0.54
N LEU A 29 15.84 11.22 -1.37
CA LEU A 29 15.43 12.57 -1.81
C LEU A 29 14.33 13.16 -0.93
N ILE A 30 13.70 12.36 -0.07
CA ILE A 30 12.53 12.74 0.72
C ILE A 30 12.92 12.79 2.19
N HIS A 31 13.05 14.00 2.72
CA HIS A 31 13.37 14.19 4.13
C HIS A 31 12.20 13.84 5.05
N ASN A 32 10.98 14.29 4.73
CA ASN A 32 9.80 14.08 5.54
C ASN A 32 8.60 13.78 4.65
N TYR A 33 7.83 12.75 5.03
CA TYR A 33 6.58 12.39 4.39
C TYR A 33 5.48 12.30 5.44
N VAL A 34 4.43 13.09 5.28
CA VAL A 34 3.27 13.11 6.18
C VAL A 34 2.02 12.79 5.37
N SER A 35 1.20 11.89 5.89
CA SER A 35 -0.12 11.57 5.35
C SER A 35 -1.15 11.60 6.47
N VAL A 36 -2.37 12.03 6.17
CA VAL A 36 -3.49 12.02 7.10
C VAL A 36 -4.58 11.08 6.57
N GLY A 37 -5.12 10.21 7.42
CA GLY A 37 -6.18 9.26 7.03
C GLY A 37 -5.72 8.14 6.08
N GLY A 38 -4.41 7.83 6.06
CA GLY A 38 -3.84 6.78 5.25
C GLY A 38 -4.10 5.37 5.79
N ALA A 39 -4.59 4.45 4.94
CA ALA A 39 -4.81 3.05 5.29
C ALA A 39 -3.52 2.21 5.29
N ASN A 40 -2.49 2.63 6.05
CA ASN A 40 -1.17 1.99 6.05
C ASN A 40 -1.18 0.57 6.61
N HIS A 41 -2.19 0.22 7.40
CA HIS A 41 -2.40 -1.12 7.96
C HIS A 41 -3.78 -1.68 7.59
N GLY A 42 -4.36 -1.20 6.48
CA GLY A 42 -5.69 -1.57 6.04
C GLY A 42 -6.79 -0.78 6.73
N ALA A 43 -8.04 -1.10 6.38
CA ALA A 43 -9.23 -0.49 6.92
C ALA A 43 -10.03 -1.52 7.72
N ILE A 44 -10.46 -1.16 8.93
CA ILE A 44 -11.22 -2.07 9.81
C ILE A 44 -12.54 -2.54 9.16
N MET A 45 -13.13 -1.73 8.28
CA MET A 45 -14.31 -2.12 7.52
C MET A 45 -14.02 -3.31 6.60
N CYS A 46 -12.84 -3.37 5.99
CA CYS A 46 -12.44 -4.51 5.16
C CYS A 46 -12.07 -5.75 5.97
N ALA A 47 -11.64 -5.59 7.23
CA ALA A 47 -11.43 -6.72 8.13
C ALA A 47 -12.74 -7.40 8.55
N ARG A 48 -13.82 -6.63 8.72
CA ARG A 48 -15.15 -7.16 9.10
C ARG A 48 -16.02 -7.55 7.90
N GLN A 49 -15.80 -6.94 6.76
CA GLN A 49 -16.67 -7.09 5.59
C GLN A 49 -15.82 -7.28 4.32
N PRO A 50 -15.37 -8.52 4.07
CA PRO A 50 -14.40 -8.81 3.00
C PRO A 50 -14.94 -8.62 1.58
N PHE A 51 -16.27 -8.55 1.40
CA PHE A 51 -16.92 -8.54 0.09
C PHE A 51 -17.52 -7.20 -0.32
N VAL A 52 -17.10 -6.08 0.28
CA VAL A 52 -17.60 -4.75 -0.13
C VAL A 52 -17.09 -4.42 -1.53
N ASN A 53 -17.92 -4.70 -2.55
CA ASN A 53 -17.78 -4.29 -3.96
C ASN A 53 -16.38 -4.50 -4.58
N GLY A 54 -15.63 -5.52 -4.16
CA GLY A 54 -14.26 -5.78 -4.62
C GLY A 54 -13.18 -4.82 -4.10
N ILE A 55 -13.56 -3.84 -3.27
CA ILE A 55 -12.68 -2.82 -2.69
C ILE A 55 -11.71 -3.45 -1.66
N CYS A 56 -12.16 -4.47 -0.93
CA CYS A 56 -11.40 -5.18 0.09
C CYS A 56 -10.66 -6.41 -0.48
N SER A 57 -10.04 -6.24 -1.65
CA SER A 57 -9.27 -7.32 -2.29
C SER A 57 -7.92 -7.56 -1.60
N LEU A 58 -7.44 -8.81 -1.62
CA LEU A 58 -6.12 -9.21 -1.13
C LEU A 58 -4.95 -8.66 -1.98
N THR A 59 -5.21 -8.10 -3.15
CA THR A 59 -4.20 -7.42 -3.97
C THR A 59 -4.12 -5.92 -3.68
N HIS A 60 -5.13 -5.32 -3.06
CA HIS A 60 -5.21 -3.87 -2.79
C HIS A 60 -4.96 -3.57 -1.31
N GLY A 61 -4.43 -2.39 -0.99
CA GLY A 61 -4.04 -2.03 0.38
C GLY A 61 -5.16 -1.64 1.36
N LEU A 62 -6.36 -2.22 1.23
CA LEU A 62 -7.46 -1.99 2.18
C LEU A 62 -7.71 -3.19 3.10
N ASP A 63 -7.46 -4.42 2.65
CA ASP A 63 -7.40 -5.58 3.54
C ASP A 63 -6.01 -5.62 4.21
N CYS A 64 -5.99 -5.75 5.54
CA CYS A 64 -4.78 -5.85 6.37
C CYS A 64 -3.86 -7.01 5.93
N ARG A 65 -4.43 -8.05 5.32
CA ARG A 65 -3.74 -9.23 4.81
C ARG A 65 -3.35 -9.11 3.33
N SER A 66 -3.53 -7.94 2.72
CA SER A 66 -3.20 -7.75 1.33
C SER A 66 -1.71 -7.87 1.10
N LYS A 67 -1.33 -8.51 -0.02
CA LYS A 67 0.07 -8.66 -0.43
C LYS A 67 0.76 -7.29 -0.55
N PHE A 68 0.02 -6.28 -1.02
CA PHE A 68 0.48 -4.90 -1.11
C PHE A 68 0.90 -4.32 0.23
N LEU A 69 0.07 -4.45 1.28
CA LEU A 69 0.43 -3.95 2.60
C LEU A 69 1.53 -4.77 3.27
N GLN A 70 1.54 -6.09 3.05
CA GLN A 70 2.61 -6.95 3.56
C GLN A 70 3.97 -6.55 3.01
N GLU A 71 4.05 -6.25 1.70
CA GLU A 71 5.30 -5.82 1.07
C GLU A 71 5.78 -4.47 1.62
N ILE A 72 4.93 -3.43 1.60
CA ILE A 72 5.36 -2.06 1.97
C ILE A 72 5.60 -1.89 3.49
N ASN A 73 5.10 -2.81 4.32
CA ASN A 73 5.31 -2.79 5.77
C ASN A 73 6.43 -3.74 6.23
N ALA A 74 7.00 -4.54 5.33
CA ALA A 74 8.15 -5.41 5.61
C ALA A 74 9.51 -4.75 5.30
N GLN A 75 9.50 -3.48 4.89
CA GLN A 75 10.68 -2.64 4.66
C GLN A 75 10.86 -1.62 5.78
#